data_AF-A0A2E3AI44-F1
#
_entry.id   AF-A0A2E3AI44-F1
#
_cell.length_a   1.000
_cell.length_b   1.000
_cell.length_c   1.000
_cell.angle_alpha   90.00
_cell.angle_beta   90.00
_cell.angle_gamma   90.00
#
_symmetry.space_group_name_H-M   'P 1'
#
loop_
_entity.id
_entity.type
_entity.pdbx_description
1 polymer ?
#
loop_
_entity_poly.entity_id
_entity_poly.type
_entity_poly.pdbx_seq_one_letter_code
_entity_poly.pdbx_strand_id
1 'polypeptide(L)'
;MIIILFLILVIVYFMRKSRVDNKFNSINDKKIHPYIIAKNKIKSLNNKNPKSQNEAGTFYSELSYIVREFIENQFFIKTIEMTTNEIKHNKNMIGFDKNEINKIISVLERADLIKFAKLFPLENDIKIDLYVVDEFLDNQKIDL
;
A
#
# COMPACT_ATOMS: atom_id res chain seq x y z
N MET A 1 -14.60 11.48 -46.43
CA MET A 1 -15.15 11.59 -45.06
C MET A 1 -15.18 10.25 -44.33
N ILE A 2 -15.72 9.18 -44.93
CA ILE A 2 -15.80 7.82 -44.32
C ILE A 2 -14.43 7.20 -43.99
N ILE A 3 -13.43 7.37 -44.87
CA ILE A 3 -12.07 6.85 -44.66
C ILE A 3 -11.39 7.49 -43.44
N ILE A 4 -11.62 8.79 -43.24
CA ILE A 4 -11.07 9.54 -42.10
C ILE A 4 -11.70 9.07 -40.78
N LEU A 5 -13.01 8.80 -40.79
CA LEU A 5 -13.72 8.29 -39.62
C LEU A 5 -13.24 6.89 -39.22
N PHE A 6 -12.97 6.03 -40.21
CA PHE A 6 -12.42 4.69 -39.98
C PHE A 6 -11.00 4.77 -39.39
N LEU A 7 -10.16 5.68 -39.89
CA LEU A 7 -8.81 5.89 -39.38
C LEU A 7 -8.82 6.35 -37.90
N ILE A 8 -9.73 7.25 -37.54
CA ILE A 8 -9.89 7.73 -36.16
C ILE A 8 -10.34 6.60 -35.23
N LEU A 9 -11.26 5.74 -35.67
CA LEU A 9 -11.70 4.57 -34.89
C LEU A 9 -10.56 3.58 -34.63
N VAL A 10 -9.71 3.32 -35.63
CA VAL A 10 -8.53 2.45 -35.48
C VAL A 10 -7.52 3.04 -34.49
N ILE A 11 -7.27 4.35 -34.58
CA ILE A 11 -6.35 5.05 -33.66
C ILE A 11 -6.90 5.01 -32.23
N VAL A 12 -8.18 5.31 -32.02
CA VAL A 12 -8.82 5.27 -30.70
C VAL A 12 -8.85 3.84 -30.13
N TYR A 13 -9.09 2.83 -30.96
CA TYR A 13 -9.02 1.42 -30.58
C TYR A 13 -7.60 1.03 -30.14
N PHE A 14 -6.57 1.39 -30.92
CA PHE A 14 -5.17 1.13 -30.56
C PHE A 14 -4.74 1.87 -29.29
N MET A 15 -5.17 3.13 -29.11
CA MET A 15 -4.89 3.90 -27.89
C MET A 15 -5.61 3.31 -26.68
N ARG A 16 -6.86 2.84 -26.81
CA ARG A 16 -7.57 2.16 -25.72
C ARG A 16 -6.92 0.82 -25.37
N LYS A 17 -6.55 0.02 -26.38
CA LYS A 17 -5.87 -1.26 -26.19
C LYS A 17 -4.52 -1.09 -25.50
N SER A 18 -3.71 -0.10 -25.91
CA SER A 18 -2.41 0.17 -25.28
C SER A 18 -2.54 0.65 -23.82
N ARG A 19 -3.61 1.35 -23.43
CA ARG A 19 -3.83 1.70 -22.01
C ARG A 19 -4.29 0.54 -21.13
N VAL A 20 -4.92 -0.48 -21.72
CA VAL A 20 -5.35 -1.69 -20.99
C VAL A 20 -4.20 -2.70 -20.93
N ASP A 21 -3.43 -2.85 -22.01
CA ASP A 21 -2.34 -3.83 -22.11
C ASP A 21 -1.05 -3.36 -21.43
N ASN A 22 -0.80 -2.04 -21.30
CA ASN A 22 0.29 -1.52 -20.44
C ASN A 22 0.02 -1.70 -18.94
N LYS A 23 -1.20 -2.11 -18.54
CA LYS A 23 -1.50 -2.52 -17.16
C LYS A 23 -1.28 -4.03 -16.94
N PHE A 24 -1.12 -4.82 -18.01
CA PHE A 24 -0.97 -6.27 -17.98
C PHE A 24 0.41 -6.79 -18.46
N ASN A 25 1.21 -6.00 -19.18
CA ASN A 25 2.49 -6.46 -19.75
C ASN A 25 3.73 -6.25 -18.87
N SER A 26 3.59 -6.08 -17.56
CA SER A 26 4.72 -6.27 -16.63
C SER A 26 4.79 -7.71 -16.10
N ILE A 27 4.09 -8.65 -16.74
CA ILE A 27 4.01 -10.07 -16.37
C ILE A 27 4.89 -10.83 -17.36
N ASN A 28 6.20 -10.66 -17.27
CA ASN A 28 7.17 -11.57 -17.90
C ASN A 28 8.57 -11.57 -17.29
N ASP A 29 8.73 -10.98 -16.11
CA ASP A 29 9.68 -11.45 -15.12
C ASP A 29 8.85 -12.00 -13.96
N LYS A 30 9.31 -13.05 -13.26
CA LYS A 30 8.66 -13.57 -12.05
C LYS A 30 8.35 -12.43 -11.07
N LYS A 31 7.17 -11.82 -11.15
CA LYS A 31 6.77 -10.77 -10.23
C LYS A 31 6.66 -11.40 -8.86
N ILE A 32 7.62 -11.06 -8.00
CA ILE A 32 7.64 -11.46 -6.60
C ILE A 32 6.31 -11.00 -5.99
N HIS A 33 5.61 -11.91 -5.30
CA HIS A 33 4.31 -11.61 -4.71
C HIS A 33 4.41 -10.42 -3.73
N PRO A 34 3.41 -9.51 -3.68
CA PRO A 34 3.44 -8.31 -2.83
C PRO A 34 3.77 -8.60 -1.36
N TYR A 35 3.22 -9.68 -0.81
CA TYR A 35 3.55 -10.17 0.54
C TYR A 35 5.06 -10.34 0.76
N ILE A 36 5.77 -10.99 -0.16
CA ILE A 36 7.21 -11.27 -0.02
C ILE A 36 8.00 -9.96 0.00
N ILE A 37 7.62 -9.01 -0.86
CA ILE A 37 8.23 -7.67 -0.91
C ILE A 37 7.99 -6.94 0.42
N ALA A 38 6.75 -6.92 0.90
CA ALA A 38 6.36 -6.25 2.12
C ALA A 38 7.08 -6.84 3.35
N LYS A 39 7.13 -8.17 3.49
CA LYS A 39 7.85 -8.85 4.59
C LYS A 39 9.34 -8.52 4.60
N ASN A 40 10.00 -8.47 3.45
CA ASN A 40 11.40 -8.08 3.36
C ASN A 40 11.61 -6.63 3.84
N LYS A 41 10.71 -5.72 3.47
CA LYS A 41 10.75 -4.33 3.93
C LYS A 41 10.47 -4.21 5.44
N ILE A 42 9.48 -4.94 5.97
CA ILE A 42 9.19 -4.99 7.43
C ILE A 42 10.38 -5.54 8.21
N LYS A 43 11.01 -6.62 7.74
CA LYS A 43 12.22 -7.17 8.38
C LYS A 43 13.35 -6.14 8.44
N SER A 44 13.51 -5.36 7.37
CA SER A 44 14.53 -4.30 7.30
C SER A 44 14.19 -3.13 8.23
N LEU A 45 12.91 -2.76 8.30
CA LEU A 45 12.39 -1.70 9.17
C LEU A 45 12.49 -2.06 10.66
N ASN A 46 12.24 -3.32 11.02
CA ASN A 46 12.32 -3.82 12.40
C ASN A 46 13.73 -3.74 13.00
N ASN A 47 14.77 -3.70 12.16
CA ASN A 47 16.14 -3.48 12.63
C ASN A 47 16.42 -2.03 13.05
N LYS A 48 15.49 -1.10 12.78
CA LYS A 48 15.59 0.30 13.18
C LYS A 48 15.01 0.48 14.59
N ASN A 49 15.71 1.23 15.43
CA ASN A 49 15.26 1.58 16.77
C ASN A 49 15.23 3.11 16.93
N PRO A 50 14.11 3.78 16.56
CA PRO A 50 14.00 5.23 16.59
C PRO A 50 14.18 5.79 18.01
N LYS A 51 15.11 6.73 18.19
CA LYS A 51 15.37 7.38 19.49
C LYS A 51 15.01 8.86 19.53
N SER A 52 14.66 9.44 18.38
CA SER A 52 14.32 10.85 18.23
C SER A 52 13.01 11.02 17.43
N GLN A 53 12.36 12.18 17.57
CA GLN A 53 11.12 12.47 16.83
C GLN A 53 11.30 12.35 15.32
N ASN A 54 12.46 12.80 14.81
CA ASN A 54 12.76 12.73 13.37
C ASN A 54 12.93 11.28 12.92
N GLU A 55 13.61 10.45 13.70
CA GLU A 55 13.73 9.02 13.41
C GLU A 55 12.37 8.31 13.47
N ALA A 56 11.52 8.67 14.45
CA ALA A 56 10.17 8.14 14.56
C ALA A 56 9.31 8.55 13.35
N GLY A 57 9.38 9.82 12.93
CA GLY A 57 8.69 10.30 11.73
C GLY A 57 9.12 9.56 10.45
N THR A 58 10.43 9.31 10.28
CA THR A 58 10.96 8.52 9.17
C THR A 58 10.49 7.07 9.24
N PHE A 59 10.57 6.45 10.42
CA PHE A 59 10.12 5.09 10.67
C PHE A 59 8.64 4.91 10.29
N TYR A 60 7.76 5.78 10.79
CA TYR A 60 6.34 5.71 10.50
C TYR A 60 6.00 6.11 9.07
N SER A 61 6.81 6.95 8.42
CA SER A 61 6.68 7.19 6.97
C SER A 61 6.94 5.92 6.17
N GLU A 62 7.99 5.17 6.51
CA GLU A 62 8.32 3.90 5.86
C GLU A 62 7.28 2.82 6.17
N LEU A 63 6.87 2.63 7.43
CA LEU A 63 5.86 1.65 7.82
C LEU A 63 4.55 1.87 7.05
N SER A 64 4.12 3.13 7.02
CA SER A 64 2.89 3.56 6.38
C SER A 64 2.97 3.45 4.85
N TYR A 65 4.16 3.61 4.26
CA TYR A 65 4.38 3.34 2.83
C TYR A 65 4.33 1.84 2.52
N ILE A 66 4.97 1.00 3.32
CA ILE A 66 4.97 -0.47 3.12
C ILE A 66 3.55 -1.02 3.12
N VAL A 67 2.71 -0.58 4.07
CA VAL A 67 1.30 -0.97 4.15
C VAL A 67 0.54 -0.55 2.90
N ARG A 68 0.64 0.72 2.49
CA ARG A 68 -0.07 1.22 1.30
C ARG A 68 0.39 0.51 0.03
N GLU A 69 1.70 0.39 -0.16
CA GLU A 69 2.26 -0.32 -1.31
C GLU A 69 1.81 -1.78 -1.37
N PHE A 70 1.74 -2.47 -0.23
CA PHE A 70 1.20 -3.84 -0.18
C PHE A 70 -0.27 -3.89 -0.62
N ILE A 71 -1.13 -3.06 -0.03
CA ILE A 71 -2.56 -3.04 -0.35
C ILE A 71 -2.78 -2.68 -1.83
N GLU A 72 -2.00 -1.73 -2.34
CA GLU A 72 -2.11 -1.29 -3.73
C GLU A 72 -1.71 -2.38 -4.72
N ASN A 73 -0.63 -3.10 -4.47
CA ASN A 73 -0.21 -4.17 -5.36
C ASN A 73 -1.06 -5.45 -5.21
N GLN A 74 -1.63 -5.70 -4.02
CA GLN A 74 -2.47 -6.88 -3.78
C GLN A 74 -3.89 -6.70 -4.34
N PHE A 75 -4.49 -5.52 -4.15
CA PHE A 75 -5.92 -5.28 -4.49
C PHE A 75 -6.11 -4.31 -5.66
N PHE A 76 -5.03 -3.80 -6.26
CA PHE A 76 -5.06 -2.83 -7.35
C PHE A 76 -5.83 -1.54 -7.01
N ILE A 77 -5.85 -1.18 -5.72
CA ILE A 77 -6.43 0.06 -5.18
C ILE A 77 -5.30 1.06 -4.99
N LYS A 78 -5.42 2.29 -5.48
CA LYS A 78 -4.36 3.30 -5.42
C LYS A 78 -4.10 3.89 -4.02
N THR A 79 -3.81 3.05 -3.04
CA THR A 79 -3.74 3.49 -1.64
C THR A 79 -2.57 4.43 -1.36
N ILE A 80 -1.50 4.41 -2.16
CA ILE A 80 -0.40 5.39 -2.04
C ILE A 80 -0.90 6.82 -2.32
N GLU A 81 -1.84 6.97 -3.26
CA GLU A 81 -2.47 8.27 -3.60
C GLU A 81 -3.60 8.65 -2.62
N MET A 82 -4.04 7.72 -1.75
CA MET A 82 -5.13 7.94 -0.82
C MET A 82 -4.64 8.43 0.55
N THR A 83 -5.39 9.37 1.12
CA THR A 83 -5.29 9.73 2.53
C THR A 83 -5.77 8.59 3.42
N THR A 84 -5.31 8.56 4.68
CA THR A 84 -5.78 7.58 5.66
C THR A 84 -7.29 7.63 5.88
N ASN A 85 -7.89 8.82 5.80
CA ASN A 85 -9.34 8.99 5.86
C ASN A 85 -10.05 8.35 4.66
N GLU A 86 -9.53 8.51 3.44
CA GLU A 86 -10.12 7.85 2.27
C GLU A 86 -10.01 6.33 2.37
N ILE A 87 -8.88 5.81 2.85
CA ILE A 87 -8.72 4.36 3.11
C ILE A 87 -9.78 3.89 4.12
N LYS A 88 -9.99 4.65 5.21
CA LYS A 88 -11.00 4.37 6.23
C LYS A 88 -12.43 4.37 5.70
N HIS A 89 -12.80 5.33 4.84
CA HIS A 89 -14.13 5.38 4.24
C HIS A 89 -14.36 4.27 3.21
N ASN A 90 -13.30 3.87 2.49
CA ASN A 90 -13.38 2.83 1.47
C ASN A 90 -13.03 1.43 1.98
N LYS A 91 -12.85 1.24 3.29
CA LYS A 91 -12.37 -0.02 3.89
C LYS A 91 -13.19 -1.26 3.52
N ASN A 92 -14.49 -1.10 3.24
CA ASN A 92 -15.37 -2.20 2.82
C ASN A 92 -15.11 -2.66 1.37
N MET A 93 -14.45 -1.83 0.55
CA MET A 93 -14.01 -2.20 -0.80
C MET A 93 -12.64 -2.87 -0.81
N ILE A 94 -11.91 -2.80 0.31
CA ILE A 94 -10.64 -3.46 0.48
C ILE A 94 -10.94 -4.87 0.98
N GLY A 95 -10.45 -5.89 0.27
CA GLY A 95 -10.85 -7.30 0.45
C GLY A 95 -10.37 -7.99 1.75
N PHE A 96 -10.16 -7.25 2.83
CA PHE A 96 -9.70 -7.77 4.13
C PHE A 96 -10.84 -8.06 5.09
N ASP A 97 -10.56 -8.83 6.14
CA ASP A 97 -11.43 -8.87 7.31
C ASP A 97 -11.57 -7.47 7.93
N LYS A 98 -12.78 -7.16 8.41
CA LYS A 98 -13.10 -5.84 8.96
C LYS A 98 -12.23 -5.50 10.17
N ASN A 99 -11.89 -6.48 11.01
CA ASN A 99 -11.07 -6.23 12.18
C ASN A 99 -9.62 -5.97 11.78
N GLU A 100 -9.11 -6.70 10.79
CA GLU A 100 -7.75 -6.51 10.26
C GLU A 100 -7.55 -5.13 9.65
N ILE A 101 -8.45 -4.69 8.76
CA ILE A 101 -8.32 -3.36 8.14
C ILE A 101 -8.48 -2.24 9.17
N ASN A 102 -9.29 -2.42 10.21
CA ASN A 102 -9.41 -1.44 11.28
C ASN A 102 -8.10 -1.31 12.08
N LYS A 103 -7.43 -2.43 12.40
CA LYS A 103 -6.09 -2.41 13.04
C LYS A 103 -5.09 -1.64 12.17
N ILE A 104 -5.08 -1.89 10.86
CA ILE A 104 -4.21 -1.19 9.91
C ILE A 104 -4.52 0.30 9.83
N ILE A 105 -5.80 0.69 9.79
CA ILE A 105 -6.19 2.10 9.81
C ILE A 105 -5.68 2.78 11.09
N SER A 106 -5.75 2.13 12.26
CA SER A 106 -5.20 2.69 13.49
C SER A 106 -3.68 2.91 13.43
N VAL A 107 -2.92 2.01 12.78
CA VAL A 107 -1.48 2.19 12.55
C VAL A 107 -1.24 3.38 11.60
N LEU A 108 -2.02 3.52 10.53
CA LEU A 108 -1.90 4.63 9.58
C LEU A 108 -2.25 5.97 10.23
N GLU A 109 -3.28 6.03 11.09
CA GLU A 109 -3.67 7.22 11.85
C GLU A 109 -2.55 7.64 12.82
N ARG A 110 -1.94 6.68 13.55
CA ARG A 110 -0.75 6.95 14.38
C ARG A 110 0.42 7.45 13.55
N ALA A 111 0.69 6.84 12.40
CA ALA A 111 1.76 7.28 11.52
C ALA A 111 1.58 8.76 11.10
N ASP A 112 0.35 9.16 10.74
CA ASP A 112 0.05 10.53 10.36
C ASP A 112 0.25 11.51 11.54
N LEU A 113 -0.15 11.14 12.75
CA LEU A 113 0.08 11.96 13.96
C LEU A 113 1.58 12.15 14.24
N ILE A 114 2.39 11.10 14.09
CA ILE A 114 3.83 11.17 14.36
C ILE A 114 4.55 12.00 13.29
N LYS A 115 4.17 11.83 12.02
CA LYS A 115 4.77 12.53 10.87
C LYS A 115 4.42 14.02 10.85
N PHE A 116 3.14 14.34 11.06
CA PHE A 116 2.62 15.69 10.79
C PHE A 116 2.33 16.48 12.06
N ALA A 117 1.83 15.83 13.12
CA ALA A 117 1.55 16.48 14.41
C ALA A 117 2.73 16.41 15.39
N LYS A 118 3.85 15.78 15.00
CA LYS A 118 5.06 15.60 15.81
C LYS A 118 4.82 14.98 17.19
N LEU A 119 3.81 14.12 17.31
CA LEU A 119 3.61 13.30 18.50
C LEU A 119 4.73 12.26 18.57
N PHE A 120 5.36 12.10 19.72
CA PHE A 120 6.33 11.01 19.92
C PHE A 120 5.55 9.73 20.27
N PRO A 121 5.86 8.58 19.67
CA PRO A 121 5.21 7.31 20.01
C PRO A 121 5.36 6.99 21.50
N LEU A 122 4.32 6.41 22.09
CA LEU A 122 4.37 5.93 23.47
C LEU A 122 5.30 4.72 23.58
N GLU A 123 5.63 4.37 24.83
CA GLU A 123 6.44 3.19 25.10
C GLU A 123 5.78 1.94 24.47
N ASN A 124 6.53 1.24 23.62
CA ASN A 124 6.14 0.06 22.85
C ASN A 124 5.23 0.27 21.63
N ASP A 125 4.71 1.46 21.33
CA ASP A 125 3.87 1.70 20.14
C ASP A 125 4.53 1.18 18.85
N ILE A 126 5.83 1.48 18.69
CA ILE A 126 6.63 1.02 17.53
C ILE A 126 6.61 -0.51 17.39
N LYS A 127 6.79 -1.24 18.50
CA LYS A 127 6.80 -2.70 18.49
C LYS A 127 5.43 -3.28 18.21
N ILE A 128 4.40 -2.70 18.83
CA ILE A 128 3.00 -3.10 18.64
C ILE A 128 2.60 -2.88 17.18
N ASP A 129 2.93 -1.73 16.61
CA ASP A 129 2.55 -1.39 15.23
C ASP A 129 3.29 -2.25 14.21
N LEU A 130 4.57 -2.55 14.45
CA LEU A 130 5.31 -3.54 13.65
C LEU A 130 4.63 -4.91 13.72
N TYR A 131 4.29 -5.37 14.92
CA TYR A 131 3.63 -6.66 15.10
C TYR A 131 2.27 -6.70 14.41
N VAL A 132 1.46 -5.67 14.54
CA VAL A 132 0.15 -5.56 13.88
C VAL A 132 0.28 -5.62 12.36
N VAL A 133 1.26 -4.90 11.79
CA VAL A 133 1.50 -4.93 10.34
C VAL A 133 2.06 -6.29 9.90
N ASP A 134 2.94 -6.90 10.68
CA ASP A 134 3.53 -8.21 10.36
C ASP A 134 2.48 -9.34 10.41
N GLU A 135 1.65 -9.35 11.45
CA GLU A 135 0.49 -10.26 11.61
C GLU A 135 -0.48 -10.09 10.43
N PHE A 136 -0.81 -8.85 10.09
CA PHE A 136 -1.68 -8.55 8.96
C PHE A 136 -1.13 -9.12 7.66
N LEU A 137 0.17 -8.93 7.37
CA LEU A 137 0.80 -9.50 6.18
C LEU A 137 0.73 -11.02 6.17
N ASP A 138 1.01 -11.67 7.31
CA ASP A 138 1.01 -13.13 7.44
C ASP A 138 -0.38 -13.74 7.18
N ASN A 139 -1.45 -13.04 7.56
CA ASN A 139 -2.81 -13.48 7.28
C ASN A 139 -3.14 -13.43 5.77
N GLN A 140 -2.47 -12.56 5.00
CA GLN A 140 -2.61 -12.47 3.54
C GLN A 140 -1.66 -13.39 2.78
N LYS A 141 -0.84 -14.19 3.48
CA LYS A 141 0.03 -15.20 2.87
C LYS A 141 -0.76 -16.31 2.18
N ILE A 142 -2.00 -16.55 2.59
CA ILE A 142 -2.82 -17.70 2.15
C ILE A 142 -3.19 -17.58 0.66
N ASP A 143 -3.12 -16.39 0.07
CA ASP A 143 -3.39 -16.13 -1.35
C ASP A 143 -2.17 -16.35 -2.29
N LEU A 144 -1.12 -17.07 -1.83
CA LEU A 144 0.10 -17.41 -2.59
C LEU A 144 0.04 -18.75 -3.34
#